data_AF-A0A161KFT2-F1
#
_entry.id   AF-A0A161KFT2-F1
#
_cell.length_a   1.000
_cell.length_b   1.000
_cell.length_c   1.000
_cell.angle_alpha   90.00
_cell.angle_beta   90.00
_cell.angle_gamma   90.00
#
_symmetry.space_group_name_H-M   'P 1'
#
loop_
_entity.id
_entity.type
_entity.pdbx_description
1 polymer ?
#
loop_
_entity_poly.entity_id
_entity_poly.type
_entity_poly.pdbx_seq_one_letter_code
_entity_poly.pdbx_strand_id
1 'polypeptide(L)'
;MDVTTPLVPTTLLLLDLETTGLHPGQDHCIELAAVLFSVPLRTTLGQVSTLLPVKENQAERINGIPASASQGRQPWRQALALFLAMADHADAAVAHNTAFERPWFGKPPLPPLPLPWICTCDDVVWPLRLNLKPKPSLRDLALAHGIPVWATHRALTDCTYLAQVFSRCTDLEGLLLEARQPRQLYKAKVSYEQRHLAKTAGFHWNSLVPGAWARRLSTAQRERLSFPVELVDASSG
;
A
#
# COMPACT_ATOMS: atom_id res chain seq x y z
N MET A 1 -2.76 -15.79 -27.64
CA MET A 1 -3.12 -15.54 -26.23
C MET A 1 -3.38 -14.06 -26.14
N ASP A 2 -4.63 -13.68 -25.89
CA ASP A 2 -5.06 -12.29 -25.90
C ASP A 2 -4.42 -11.59 -24.69
N VAL A 3 -3.37 -10.80 -24.92
CA VAL A 3 -2.75 -9.99 -23.89
C VAL A 3 -3.70 -8.81 -23.68
N THR A 4 -4.71 -9.03 -22.84
CA THR A 4 -5.65 -7.98 -22.46
C THR A 4 -4.85 -6.83 -21.86
N THR A 5 -4.87 -5.69 -22.55
CA THR A 5 -4.23 -4.47 -22.06
C THR A 5 -4.85 -4.15 -20.70
N PRO A 6 -4.04 -3.97 -19.63
CA PRO A 6 -4.60 -3.72 -18.31
C PRO A 6 -5.46 -2.46 -18.35
N LEU A 7 -6.75 -2.62 -18.04
CA LEU A 7 -7.67 -1.50 -17.95
C LEU A 7 -7.34 -0.65 -16.72
N VAL A 8 -7.47 0.66 -16.88
CA VAL A 8 -7.39 1.62 -15.76
C VAL A 8 -8.48 1.25 -14.76
N PRO A 9 -8.15 0.98 -13.48
CA PRO A 9 -9.17 0.78 -12.47
C PRO A 9 -9.97 2.09 -12.30
N THR A 10 -11.29 1.99 -12.31
CA THR A 10 -12.23 3.11 -12.20
C THR A 10 -12.65 3.34 -10.75
N THR A 11 -12.68 2.28 -9.96
CA THR A 11 -13.04 2.33 -8.54
C THR A 11 -11.97 1.61 -7.72
N LEU A 12 -11.48 2.26 -6.67
CA LEU A 12 -10.43 1.75 -5.81
C LEU A 12 -10.95 1.59 -4.39
N LEU A 13 -10.57 0.50 -3.74
CA LEU A 13 -10.71 0.34 -2.30
C LEU A 13 -9.38 0.77 -1.65
N LEU A 14 -9.31 2.02 -1.22
CA LEU A 14 -8.19 2.51 -0.43
C LEU A 14 -8.37 1.98 0.99
N LEU A 15 -7.40 1.28 1.55
CA LEU A 15 -7.53 0.69 2.88
C LEU A 15 -6.25 0.81 3.69
N ASP A 16 -6.44 0.77 5.00
CA ASP A 16 -5.38 0.78 6.00
C ASP A 16 -5.84 0.01 7.24
N LEU A 17 -4.89 -0.53 8.00
CA LEU A 17 -5.14 -1.33 9.19
C LEU A 17 -4.27 -0.84 10.34
N GLU A 18 -4.86 -0.74 11.55
CA GLU A 18 -4.07 -0.70 12.78
C GLU A 18 -4.07 -2.08 13.44
N THR A 19 -2.94 -2.46 14.00
CA THR A 19 -2.74 -3.79 14.57
C THR A 19 -2.11 -3.71 15.96
N THR A 20 -2.23 -4.78 16.73
CA THR A 20 -1.63 -4.88 18.08
C THR A 20 -0.13 -5.17 18.03
N GLY A 21 0.39 -5.53 16.85
CA GLY A 21 1.78 -5.89 16.56
C GLY A 21 1.96 -6.23 15.06
N LEU A 22 3.11 -6.76 14.67
CA LEU A 22 3.49 -6.91 13.25
C LEU A 22 3.22 -8.30 12.66
N HIS A 23 2.81 -9.28 13.46
CA HIS A 23 2.75 -10.67 13.06
C HIS A 23 1.30 -11.19 13.04
N PRO A 24 0.64 -11.31 11.87
CA PRO A 24 -0.75 -11.75 11.79
C PRO A 24 -1.03 -13.18 12.29
N GLY A 25 -0.01 -13.95 12.68
CA GLY A 25 -0.19 -15.26 13.33
C GLY A 25 -0.23 -15.22 14.86
N GLN A 26 0.13 -14.07 15.45
CA GLN A 26 0.27 -13.88 16.90
C GLN A 26 -0.51 -12.65 17.37
N ASP A 27 -0.45 -11.59 16.58
CA ASP A 27 -1.09 -10.30 16.80
C ASP A 27 -2.47 -10.23 16.15
N HIS A 28 -3.22 -9.16 16.46
CA HIS A 28 -4.59 -8.95 16.01
C HIS A 28 -4.71 -7.61 15.27
N CYS A 29 -5.60 -7.57 14.29
CA CYS A 29 -6.07 -6.29 13.73
C CYS A 29 -7.02 -5.64 14.73
N ILE A 30 -6.80 -4.37 15.07
CA ILE A 30 -7.58 -3.59 16.03
C ILE A 30 -8.39 -2.48 15.36
N GLU A 31 -7.98 -1.97 14.20
CA GLU A 31 -8.76 -1.03 13.39
C GLU A 31 -8.71 -1.43 11.92
N LEU A 32 -9.88 -1.42 11.28
CA LEU A 32 -10.02 -1.53 9.84
C LEU A 32 -10.65 -0.25 9.34
N ALA A 33 -10.06 0.38 8.32
CA ALA A 33 -10.72 1.42 7.56
C ALA A 33 -10.57 1.20 6.06
N ALA A 34 -11.56 1.71 5.33
CA ALA A 34 -11.49 1.81 3.88
C ALA A 34 -12.26 3.02 3.34
N VAL A 35 -11.82 3.48 2.18
CA VAL A 35 -12.44 4.50 1.35
C VAL A 35 -12.66 3.90 -0.04
N LEU A 36 -13.91 3.88 -0.49
CA LEU A 36 -14.25 3.57 -1.87
C LEU A 36 -14.07 4.86 -2.68
N PHE A 37 -13.08 4.89 -3.56
CA PHE A 37 -12.67 6.07 -4.30
C PHE A 37 -12.94 5.92 -5.79
N SER A 38 -13.59 6.91 -6.39
CA SER A 38 -13.76 6.97 -7.84
C SER A 38 -12.57 7.68 -8.47
N VAL A 39 -11.85 6.96 -9.32
CA VAL A 39 -10.76 7.51 -10.14
C VAL A 39 -11.25 8.60 -11.08
N PRO A 40 -12.26 8.39 -11.96
CA PRO A 40 -12.67 9.43 -12.91
C PRO A 40 -13.31 10.65 -12.24
N LEU A 41 -14.03 10.48 -11.13
CA LEU A 41 -14.64 11.60 -10.40
C LEU A 41 -13.70 12.24 -9.38
N ARG A 42 -12.51 11.67 -9.15
CA ARG A 42 -11.51 12.13 -8.18
C ARG A 42 -12.08 12.35 -6.77
N THR A 43 -13.02 11.51 -6.35
CA THR A 43 -13.75 11.70 -5.09
C THR A 43 -14.05 10.40 -4.36
N THR A 44 -14.21 10.51 -3.05
CA THR A 44 -14.70 9.43 -2.18
C THR A 44 -16.19 9.18 -2.44
N LEU A 45 -16.55 7.94 -2.76
CA LEU A 45 -17.92 7.46 -2.90
C LEU A 45 -18.51 6.98 -1.58
N GLY A 46 -17.67 6.39 -0.72
CA GLY A 46 -18.06 5.87 0.57
C GLY A 46 -16.84 5.61 1.44
N GLN A 47 -17.05 5.56 2.74
CA GLN A 47 -15.98 5.24 3.69
C GLN A 47 -16.54 4.46 4.87
N VAL A 48 -15.71 3.61 5.44
CA VAL A 48 -16.02 2.82 6.63
C VAL A 48 -14.80 2.75 7.52
N SER A 49 -15.02 2.80 8.83
CA SER A 49 -13.98 2.59 9.84
C SER A 49 -14.61 1.88 11.02
N THR A 50 -13.92 0.90 11.58
CA THR A 50 -14.36 0.22 12.80
C THR A 50 -13.19 -0.27 13.60
N LEU A 51 -13.34 -0.25 14.92
CA LEU A 51 -12.49 -1.04 15.79
C LEU A 51 -12.93 -2.50 15.73
N LEU A 52 -11.96 -3.40 15.82
CA LEU A 52 -12.15 -4.83 15.94
C LEU A 52 -11.79 -5.23 17.38
N PRO A 53 -12.66 -5.97 18.09
CA PRO A 53 -12.42 -6.28 19.49
C PRO A 53 -11.13 -7.07 19.70
N VAL A 54 -10.24 -6.54 20.54
CA VAL A 54 -9.02 -7.22 21.00
C VAL A 54 -8.95 -7.24 22.52
N LYS A 55 -8.17 -8.17 23.08
CA LYS A 55 -7.96 -8.24 24.54
C LYS A 55 -6.97 -7.19 25.03
N GLU A 56 -5.90 -7.00 24.27
CA GLU A 56 -4.76 -6.15 24.61
C GLU A 56 -4.22 -5.49 23.33
N ASN A 57 -3.56 -4.35 23.48
CA ASN A 57 -2.92 -3.63 22.38
C ASN A 57 -1.51 -3.19 22.78
N GLN A 58 -0.51 -4.00 22.42
CA GLN A 58 0.90 -3.67 22.70
C GLN A 58 1.40 -2.48 21.86
N ALA A 59 0.70 -2.15 20.76
CA ALA A 59 0.97 -1.03 19.89
C ALA A 59 0.18 0.24 20.24
N GLU A 60 -0.47 0.32 21.40
CA GLU A 60 -1.29 1.49 21.81
C GLU A 60 -0.50 2.81 21.79
N ARG A 61 0.80 2.77 22.11
CA ARG A 61 1.66 3.97 22.02
C ARG A 61 1.84 4.50 20.59
N ILE A 62 1.59 3.67 19.58
CA ILE A 62 1.72 3.99 18.16
C ILE A 62 0.36 4.44 17.61
N ASN A 63 -0.66 3.60 17.74
CA ASN A 63 -1.98 3.86 17.14
C ASN A 63 -2.96 4.63 18.04
N GLY A 64 -2.66 4.76 19.33
CA GLY A 64 -3.48 5.50 20.29
C GLY A 64 -4.85 4.87 20.57
N ILE A 65 -5.04 3.58 20.31
CA ILE A 65 -6.31 2.87 20.48
C ILE A 65 -6.28 2.02 21.75
N PRO A 66 -6.99 2.40 22.82
CA PRO A 66 -7.10 1.56 24.00
C PRO A 66 -7.81 0.25 23.66
N ALA A 67 -7.30 -0.88 24.16
CA ALA A 67 -7.96 -2.18 23.97
C ALA A 67 -9.42 -2.16 24.50
N SER A 68 -9.67 -1.45 25.60
CA SER A 68 -11.01 -1.26 26.16
C SER A 68 -11.99 -0.53 25.22
N ALA A 69 -11.50 0.40 24.39
CA ALA A 69 -12.33 1.07 23.39
C ALA A 69 -12.82 0.07 22.31
N SER A 70 -11.95 -0.86 21.91
CA SER A 70 -12.32 -1.92 20.94
C SER A 70 -13.35 -2.92 21.49
N GLN A 71 -13.47 -3.04 22.81
CA GLN A 71 -14.42 -3.93 23.49
C GLN A 71 -15.78 -3.28 23.77
N GLY A 72 -15.92 -1.97 23.53
CA GLY A 72 -17.18 -1.26 23.65
C GLY A 72 -18.26 -1.85 22.73
N ARG A 73 -19.54 -1.68 23.10
CA ARG A 73 -20.67 -2.10 22.27
C ARG A 73 -20.69 -1.27 20.98
N GLN A 74 -20.38 -1.91 19.85
CA GLN A 74 -20.29 -1.25 18.56
C GLN A 74 -20.66 -2.19 17.40
N PRO A 75 -21.17 -1.65 16.27
CA PRO A 75 -21.63 -2.44 15.13
C PRO A 75 -20.48 -2.86 14.20
N TRP A 76 -19.38 -3.38 14.74
CA TRP A 76 -18.18 -3.69 13.94
C TRP A 76 -18.43 -4.77 12.87
N ARG A 77 -19.39 -5.67 13.10
CA ARG A 77 -19.78 -6.68 12.10
C ARG A 77 -20.50 -6.05 10.91
N GLN A 78 -21.35 -5.06 11.14
CA GLN A 78 -22.03 -4.30 10.09
C GLN A 78 -21.04 -3.43 9.33
N ALA A 79 -20.07 -2.82 10.03
CA ALA A 79 -18.98 -2.11 9.38
C ALA A 79 -18.13 -3.04 8.50
N LEU A 80 -17.81 -4.25 8.97
CA LEU A 80 -17.14 -5.26 8.16
C LEU A 80 -17.98 -5.70 6.95
N ALA A 81 -19.30 -5.84 7.10
CA ALA A 81 -20.20 -6.12 5.98
C ALA A 81 -20.22 -4.99 4.94
N LEU A 82 -20.21 -3.73 5.39
CA LEU A 82 -20.10 -2.57 4.50
C LEU A 82 -18.74 -2.54 3.78
N PHE A 83 -17.64 -2.83 4.50
CA PHE A 83 -16.31 -2.96 3.90
C PHE A 83 -16.31 -4.01 2.77
N LEU A 84 -16.94 -5.16 2.96
CA LEU A 84 -17.02 -6.20 1.93
C LEU A 84 -17.86 -5.76 0.74
N ALA A 85 -19.01 -5.13 0.98
CA ALA A 85 -19.81 -4.55 -0.09
C ALA A 85 -19.02 -3.51 -0.90
N MET A 86 -18.23 -2.65 -0.23
CA MET A 86 -17.33 -1.71 -0.91
C MET A 86 -16.26 -2.43 -1.72
N ALA A 87 -15.68 -3.51 -1.19
CA ALA A 87 -14.68 -4.31 -1.89
C ALA A 87 -15.23 -4.98 -3.16
N ASP A 88 -16.47 -5.47 -3.12
CA ASP A 88 -17.15 -6.07 -4.27
C ASP A 88 -17.40 -5.07 -5.42
N HIS A 89 -17.39 -3.77 -5.12
CA HIS A 89 -17.51 -2.68 -6.10
C HIS A 89 -16.16 -2.08 -6.54
N ALA A 90 -15.03 -2.58 -6.04
CA ALA A 90 -13.72 -2.06 -6.36
C ALA A 90 -12.99 -2.91 -7.41
N ASP A 91 -12.24 -2.25 -8.29
CA ASP A 91 -11.41 -2.90 -9.31
C ASP A 91 -10.05 -3.35 -8.73
N ALA A 92 -9.60 -2.71 -7.65
CA ALA A 92 -8.35 -2.99 -6.95
C ALA A 92 -8.38 -2.50 -5.50
N ALA A 93 -7.62 -3.19 -4.63
CA ALA A 93 -7.27 -2.72 -3.30
C ALA A 93 -5.98 -1.89 -3.37
N VAL A 94 -5.95 -0.78 -2.66
CA VAL A 94 -4.80 0.12 -2.60
C VAL A 94 -4.46 0.39 -1.14
N ALA A 95 -3.20 0.17 -0.77
CA ALA A 95 -2.70 0.53 0.55
C ALA A 95 -1.36 1.24 0.42
N HIS A 96 -0.95 1.95 1.48
CA HIS A 96 0.35 2.58 1.45
C HIS A 96 1.48 1.56 1.53
N ASN A 97 1.32 0.43 2.22
CA ASN A 97 2.35 -0.60 2.31
C ASN A 97 1.76 -2.03 2.20
N THR A 98 1.27 -2.42 1.02
CA THR A 98 0.52 -3.70 0.83
C THR A 98 1.18 -4.96 1.39
N ALA A 99 2.51 -4.99 1.54
CA ALA A 99 3.22 -6.09 2.17
C ALA A 99 2.85 -6.27 3.66
N PHE A 100 2.42 -5.19 4.31
CA PHE A 100 1.92 -5.17 5.67
C PHE A 100 0.44 -5.57 5.76
N GLU A 101 -0.47 -4.99 4.95
CA GLU A 101 -1.90 -5.25 5.13
C GLU A 101 -2.32 -6.62 4.59
N ARG A 102 -1.76 -7.07 3.45
CA ARG A 102 -2.17 -8.31 2.77
C ARG A 102 -2.16 -9.56 3.67
N PRO A 103 -1.11 -9.81 4.49
CA PRO A 103 -1.06 -11.00 5.35
C PRO A 103 -2.14 -11.08 6.45
N TRP A 104 -2.88 -10.00 6.71
CA TRP A 104 -3.97 -9.97 7.69
C TRP A 104 -5.30 -10.48 7.12
N PHE A 105 -5.51 -10.37 5.80
CA PHE A 105 -6.72 -10.86 5.15
C PHE A 105 -6.70 -12.39 5.00
N GLY A 106 -7.86 -13.01 5.16
CA GLY A 106 -8.00 -14.47 5.23
C GLY A 106 -7.82 -15.05 6.64
N LYS A 107 -7.70 -14.18 7.65
CA LYS A 107 -7.59 -14.54 9.07
C LYS A 107 -8.69 -13.83 9.86
N PRO A 108 -9.43 -14.53 10.73
CA PRO A 108 -10.49 -13.89 11.51
C PRO A 108 -9.99 -12.64 12.27
N PRO A 109 -10.77 -11.56 12.29
CA PRO A 109 -12.10 -11.42 11.70
C PRO A 109 -12.10 -11.00 10.21
N LEU A 110 -10.94 -10.76 9.60
CA LEU A 110 -10.82 -10.28 8.22
C LEU A 110 -10.93 -11.43 7.21
N PRO A 111 -11.95 -11.45 6.35
CA PRO A 111 -12.07 -12.47 5.31
C PRO A 111 -10.98 -12.30 4.24
N PRO A 112 -10.80 -13.27 3.33
CA PRO A 112 -9.95 -13.08 2.15
C PRO A 112 -10.41 -11.87 1.32
N LEU A 113 -9.46 -11.11 0.78
CA LEU A 113 -9.72 -9.97 -0.11
C LEU A 113 -9.15 -10.27 -1.51
N PRO A 114 -9.93 -10.88 -2.42
CA PRO A 114 -9.46 -11.36 -3.72
C PRO A 114 -9.36 -10.24 -4.78
N LEU A 115 -8.90 -9.05 -4.38
CA LEU A 115 -8.66 -7.93 -5.28
C LEU A 115 -7.19 -7.90 -5.73
N PRO A 116 -6.90 -7.40 -6.94
CA PRO A 116 -5.55 -6.95 -7.28
C PRO A 116 -5.08 -5.88 -6.27
N TRP A 117 -3.81 -5.91 -5.89
CA TRP A 117 -3.23 -4.97 -4.91
C TRP A 117 -2.28 -3.99 -5.57
N ILE A 118 -2.35 -2.72 -5.15
CA ILE A 118 -1.44 -1.65 -5.57
C ILE A 118 -0.79 -1.02 -4.32
N CYS A 119 0.54 -1.04 -4.22
CA CYS A 119 1.28 -0.30 -3.19
C CYS A 119 1.60 1.11 -3.65
N THR A 120 1.17 2.10 -2.89
CA THR A 120 1.57 3.48 -3.18
C THR A 120 3.00 3.79 -2.75
N CYS A 121 3.59 2.96 -1.89
CA CYS A 121 5.01 2.98 -1.53
C CYS A 121 5.96 2.50 -2.63
N ASP A 122 5.55 1.45 -3.36
CA ASP A 122 6.46 0.61 -4.14
C ASP A 122 6.04 0.51 -5.61
N ASP A 123 4.73 0.51 -5.89
CA ASP A 123 4.21 0.31 -7.23
C ASP A 123 3.99 1.63 -7.97
N VAL A 124 3.64 2.70 -7.27
CA VAL A 124 3.40 4.02 -7.86
C VAL A 124 4.72 4.79 -8.01
N VAL A 125 5.03 5.21 -9.24
CA VAL A 125 6.19 6.07 -9.52
C VAL A 125 5.75 7.54 -9.42
N TRP A 126 5.94 8.12 -8.24
CA TRP A 126 5.55 9.50 -7.99
C TRP A 126 6.36 10.51 -8.83
N PRO A 127 5.74 11.60 -9.33
CA PRO A 127 6.42 12.59 -10.15
C PRO A 127 7.66 13.21 -9.46
N LEU A 128 8.78 13.30 -10.20
CA LEU A 128 10.05 13.84 -9.69
C LEU A 128 9.93 15.25 -9.09
N ARG A 129 9.01 16.08 -9.62
CA ARG A 129 8.74 17.44 -9.13
C ARG A 129 8.30 17.50 -7.66
N LEU A 130 7.80 16.39 -7.10
CA LEU A 130 7.39 16.29 -5.70
C LEU A 130 8.59 16.15 -4.74
N ASN A 131 9.79 15.91 -5.27
CA ASN A 131 11.04 15.77 -4.51
C ASN A 131 10.93 14.76 -3.35
N LEU A 132 10.21 13.66 -3.58
CA LEU A 132 10.00 12.58 -2.63
C LEU A 132 11.19 11.61 -2.61
N LYS A 133 11.41 10.98 -1.45
CA LYS A 133 12.32 9.83 -1.35
C LYS A 133 11.77 8.66 -2.20
N PRO A 134 12.59 7.69 -2.63
CA PRO A 134 12.14 6.56 -3.45
C PRO A 134 10.98 5.75 -2.85
N LYS A 135 10.94 5.62 -1.52
CA LYS A 135 9.81 5.08 -0.75
C LYS A 135 9.36 6.14 0.26
N PRO A 136 8.52 7.10 -0.13
CA PRO A 136 8.09 8.16 0.77
C PRO A 136 7.16 7.58 1.85
N SER A 137 7.18 8.17 3.04
CA SER A 137 6.10 7.89 4.00
C SER A 137 4.78 8.48 3.50
N LEU A 138 3.64 7.94 3.94
CA LEU A 138 2.33 8.50 3.61
C LEU A 138 2.22 9.97 4.01
N ARG A 139 2.80 10.32 5.16
CA ARG A 139 2.91 11.71 5.63
C ARG A 139 3.67 12.58 4.63
N ASP A 140 4.87 12.17 4.20
CA ASP A 140 5.66 12.95 3.25
C ASP A 140 4.94 13.09 1.91
N LEU A 141 4.29 12.01 1.46
CA LEU A 141 3.47 11.99 0.25
C LEU A 141 2.30 12.98 0.36
N ALA A 142 1.56 12.97 1.47
CA ALA A 142 0.47 13.90 1.74
C ALA A 142 0.96 15.36 1.72
N LEU A 143 2.06 15.66 2.42
CA LEU A 143 2.65 17.00 2.48
C LEU A 143 3.12 17.49 1.11
N ALA A 144 3.74 16.62 0.29
CA ALA A 144 4.17 16.96 -1.06
C ALA A 144 3.00 17.31 -2.00
N HIS A 145 1.79 16.81 -1.70
CA HIS A 145 0.54 17.17 -2.38
C HIS A 145 -0.21 18.32 -1.68
N GLY A 146 0.39 18.99 -0.70
CA GLY A 146 -0.20 20.10 0.05
C GLY A 146 -1.36 19.67 0.97
N ILE A 147 -1.44 18.40 1.36
CA ILE A 147 -2.41 17.94 2.37
C ILE A 147 -1.82 18.24 3.75
N PRO A 148 -2.53 18.98 4.63
CA PRO A 148 -2.10 19.11 6.02
C PRO A 148 -2.23 17.76 6.73
N VAL A 149 -1.21 17.39 7.51
CA VAL A 149 -1.21 16.15 8.29
C VAL A 149 -1.46 16.50 9.76
N TRP A 150 -2.58 16.04 10.31
CA TRP A 150 -3.02 16.34 11.68
C TRP A 150 -2.97 15.14 12.63
N ALA A 151 -2.94 13.92 12.09
CA ALA A 151 -2.76 12.67 12.82
C ALA A 151 -2.10 11.62 11.90
N THR A 152 -1.49 10.61 12.49
CA THR A 152 -0.93 9.43 11.79
C THR A 152 -1.22 8.20 12.64
N HIS A 153 -1.18 7.00 12.05
CA HIS A 153 -1.47 5.74 12.75
C HIS A 153 -2.92 5.66 13.22
N ARG A 154 -3.82 6.07 12.32
CA ARG A 154 -5.26 5.91 12.45
C ARG A 154 -5.81 5.59 11.08
N ALA A 155 -6.36 4.39 10.93
CA ALA A 155 -6.60 3.80 9.62
C ALA A 155 -7.44 4.69 8.69
N LEU A 156 -8.54 5.28 9.18
CA LEU A 156 -9.38 6.14 8.34
C LEU A 156 -8.70 7.45 7.96
N THR A 157 -7.86 8.00 8.85
CA THR A 157 -7.13 9.24 8.57
C THR A 157 -6.10 8.98 7.47
N ASP A 158 -5.39 7.86 7.55
CA ASP A 158 -4.40 7.46 6.56
C ASP A 158 -5.06 7.13 5.20
N CYS A 159 -6.20 6.44 5.19
CA CYS A 159 -7.03 6.28 3.97
C CYS A 159 -7.46 7.64 3.38
N THR A 160 -7.83 8.59 4.23
CA THR A 160 -8.27 9.93 3.81
C THR A 160 -7.12 10.72 3.17
N TYR A 161 -5.91 10.65 3.73
CA TYR A 161 -4.74 11.26 3.10
C TYR A 161 -4.49 10.67 1.72
N LEU A 162 -4.58 9.35 1.59
CA LEU A 162 -4.37 8.71 0.30
C LEU A 162 -5.45 9.12 -0.72
N ALA A 163 -6.71 9.19 -0.31
CA ALA A 163 -7.80 9.67 -1.17
C ALA A 163 -7.56 11.12 -1.63
N GLN A 164 -7.08 12.00 -0.73
CA GLN A 164 -6.78 13.39 -1.06
C GLN A 164 -5.53 13.54 -1.95
N VAL A 165 -4.53 12.68 -1.78
CA VAL A 165 -3.38 12.61 -2.70
C VAL A 165 -3.88 12.27 -4.10
N PHE A 166 -4.70 11.22 -4.22
CA PHE A 166 -5.26 10.78 -5.49
C PHE A 166 -6.18 11.82 -6.13
N SER A 167 -6.99 12.55 -5.36
CA SER A 167 -7.83 13.61 -5.91
C SER A 167 -7.04 14.79 -6.48
N ARG A 168 -5.78 14.97 -6.04
CA ARG A 168 -4.85 16.00 -6.52
C ARG A 168 -3.87 15.50 -7.59
N CYS A 169 -3.96 14.23 -7.97
CA CYS A 169 -3.18 13.67 -9.08
C CYS A 169 -3.85 14.01 -10.41
N THR A 170 -3.18 14.82 -11.23
CA THR A 170 -3.65 15.15 -12.58
C THR A 170 -3.68 13.92 -13.48
N ASP A 171 -2.65 13.07 -13.42
CA ASP A 171 -2.50 11.84 -14.21
C ASP A 171 -2.56 10.60 -13.31
N LEU A 172 -3.63 10.44 -12.53
CA LEU A 172 -3.80 9.28 -11.67
C LEU A 172 -3.95 7.99 -12.50
N GLU A 173 -4.64 8.06 -13.64
CA GLU A 173 -4.86 6.93 -14.53
C GLU A 173 -3.53 6.36 -15.05
N GLY A 174 -2.63 7.23 -15.52
CA GLY A 174 -1.28 6.82 -15.95
C GLY A 174 -0.48 6.19 -14.82
N LEU A 175 -0.52 6.79 -13.62
CA LEU A 175 0.14 6.24 -12.43
C LEU A 175 -0.39 4.85 -12.07
N LEU A 176 -1.71 4.64 -12.11
CA LEU A 176 -2.34 3.36 -11.80
C LEU A 176 -2.05 2.31 -12.87
N LEU A 177 -2.04 2.69 -14.15
CA LEU A 177 -1.64 1.79 -15.25
C LEU A 177 -0.20 1.31 -15.11
N GLU A 178 0.73 2.21 -14.76
CA GLU A 178 2.13 1.85 -14.49
C GLU A 178 2.23 0.98 -13.22
N ALA A 179 1.47 1.32 -12.18
CA ALA A 179 1.46 0.57 -10.93
C ALA A 179 0.98 -0.88 -11.11
N ARG A 180 0.07 -1.13 -12.06
CA ARG A 180 -0.44 -2.48 -12.39
C ARG A 180 0.45 -3.30 -13.32
N GLN A 181 1.52 -2.72 -13.87
CA GLN A 181 2.43 -3.48 -14.73
C GLN A 181 3.07 -4.64 -13.94
N PRO A 182 3.15 -5.85 -14.51
CA PRO A 182 3.86 -6.96 -13.89
C PRO A 182 5.29 -6.55 -13.54
N ARG A 183 5.69 -6.84 -12.30
CA ARG A 183 7.06 -6.59 -11.83
C ARG A 183 7.74 -7.90 -11.46
N GLN A 184 9.02 -8.00 -11.80
CA GLN A 184 9.87 -9.10 -11.40
C GLN A 184 10.98 -8.61 -10.48
N LEU A 185 11.50 -9.49 -9.62
CA LEU A 185 12.59 -9.16 -8.71
C LEU A 185 13.92 -9.20 -9.46
N TYR A 186 14.70 -8.14 -9.35
CA TYR A 186 16.02 -8.03 -9.95
C TYR A 186 17.09 -7.68 -8.90
N LYS A 187 18.30 -8.19 -9.08
CA LYS A 187 19.53 -7.77 -8.40
C LYS A 187 20.32 -6.81 -9.27
N ALA A 188 20.83 -5.71 -8.71
CA ALA A 188 21.71 -4.80 -9.43
C ALA A 188 23.12 -5.41 -9.56
N LYS A 189 23.67 -5.41 -10.79
CA LYS A 189 25.06 -5.79 -11.07
C LYS A 189 25.96 -4.56 -11.02
N VAL A 190 26.17 -4.05 -9.81
CA VAL A 190 27.04 -2.89 -9.55
C VAL A 190 28.16 -3.26 -8.58
N SER A 191 29.33 -2.65 -8.75
CA SER A 191 30.43 -2.77 -7.79
C SER A 191 30.13 -2.02 -6.49
N TYR A 192 30.93 -2.26 -5.45
CA TYR A 192 30.80 -1.54 -4.17
C TYR A 192 30.96 -0.01 -4.34
N GLU A 193 31.87 0.43 -5.22
CA GLU A 193 32.09 1.85 -5.52
C GLU A 193 30.88 2.47 -6.24
N GLN A 194 30.22 1.69 -7.10
CA GLN A 194 29.04 2.11 -7.88
C GLN A 194 27.71 1.90 -7.16
N ARG A 195 27.71 1.49 -5.88
CA ARG A 195 26.49 1.25 -5.09
C ARG A 195 25.51 2.43 -5.07
N HIS A 196 26.03 3.65 -5.25
CA HIS A 196 25.23 4.87 -5.34
C HIS A 196 24.27 4.87 -6.55
N LEU A 197 24.63 4.23 -7.67
CA LEU A 197 23.76 4.08 -8.83
C LEU A 197 22.53 3.23 -8.51
N ALA A 198 22.74 2.07 -7.88
CA ALA A 198 21.65 1.20 -7.45
C ALA A 198 20.74 1.90 -6.42
N LYS A 199 21.34 2.56 -5.43
CA LYS A 199 20.59 3.35 -4.43
C LYS A 199 19.75 4.45 -5.06
N THR A 200 20.32 5.20 -6.01
CA THR A 200 19.63 6.29 -6.72
C THR A 200 18.49 5.75 -7.59
N ALA A 201 18.69 4.60 -8.21
CA ALA A 201 17.66 3.86 -8.94
C ALA A 201 16.66 3.12 -8.02
N GLY A 202 16.62 3.41 -6.72
CA GLY A 202 15.64 2.88 -5.77
C GLY A 202 15.86 1.42 -5.36
N PHE A 203 17.02 0.83 -5.63
CA PHE A 203 17.34 -0.49 -5.08
C PHE A 203 17.65 -0.38 -3.59
N HIS A 204 17.39 -1.46 -2.86
CA HIS A 204 17.65 -1.56 -1.44
C HIS A 204 18.61 -2.72 -1.15
N TRP A 205 19.63 -2.46 -0.35
CA TRP A 205 20.61 -3.45 0.07
C TRP A 205 20.01 -4.38 1.14
N ASN A 206 20.19 -5.69 0.98
CA ASN A 206 19.87 -6.70 1.98
C ASN A 206 18.40 -6.70 2.44
N SER A 207 17.47 -6.27 1.57
CA SER A 207 16.04 -6.15 1.91
C SER A 207 15.19 -7.27 1.31
N LEU A 208 15.27 -7.45 -0.01
CA LEU A 208 14.52 -8.47 -0.76
C LEU A 208 15.38 -9.70 -1.08
N VAL A 209 16.70 -9.49 -1.12
CA VAL A 209 17.69 -10.53 -1.35
C VAL A 209 18.84 -10.30 -0.39
N PRO A 210 19.19 -11.28 0.45
CA PRO A 210 20.35 -11.17 1.34
C PRO A 210 21.64 -10.86 0.58
N GLY A 211 22.42 -9.90 1.07
CA GLY A 211 23.72 -9.53 0.50
C GLY A 211 23.67 -8.92 -0.91
N ALA A 212 22.52 -8.41 -1.36
CA ALA A 212 22.40 -7.79 -2.68
C ALA A 212 21.55 -6.51 -2.67
N TRP A 213 21.81 -5.62 -3.64
CA TRP A 213 20.90 -4.53 -3.99
C TRP A 213 19.77 -5.12 -4.82
N ALA A 214 18.53 -5.09 -4.32
CA ALA A 214 17.39 -5.69 -5.00
C ALA A 214 16.20 -4.75 -5.08
N ARG A 215 15.43 -4.87 -6.18
CA ARG A 215 14.20 -4.12 -6.44
C ARG A 215 13.28 -4.90 -7.37
N ARG A 216 11.96 -4.75 -7.20
CA ARG A 216 10.97 -5.21 -8.18
C ARG A 216 10.80 -4.15 -9.27
N LEU A 217 10.93 -4.56 -10.52
CA LEU A 217 10.88 -3.67 -11.69
C LEU A 217 9.90 -4.20 -12.73
N SER A 218 9.17 -3.29 -13.36
CA SER A 218 8.49 -3.60 -14.64
C SER A 218 9.51 -3.65 -15.79
N THR A 219 9.11 -4.21 -16.93
CA THR A 219 9.94 -4.23 -18.15
C THR A 219 10.42 -2.83 -18.53
N ALA A 220 9.51 -1.85 -18.55
CA ALA A 220 9.82 -0.46 -18.88
C ALA A 220 10.79 0.18 -17.86
N GLN A 221 10.67 -0.12 -16.57
CA GLN A 221 11.58 0.39 -15.56
C GLN A 221 12.98 -0.20 -15.69
N ARG A 222 13.08 -1.50 -15.99
CA ARG A 222 14.35 -2.20 -16.24
C ARG A 222 15.10 -1.58 -17.42
N GLU A 223 14.40 -1.28 -18.51
CA GLU A 223 14.99 -0.73 -19.74
C GLU A 223 15.54 0.70 -19.56
N ARG A 224 15.09 1.44 -18.55
CA ARG A 224 15.58 2.80 -18.24
C ARG A 224 16.85 2.81 -17.37
N LEU A 225 17.30 1.66 -16.87
CA LEU A 225 18.47 1.61 -15.99
C LEU A 225 19.78 1.86 -16.76
N SER A 226 20.68 2.62 -16.15
CA SER A 226 22.02 2.89 -16.68
C SER A 226 23.06 1.81 -16.32
N PHE A 227 22.64 0.70 -15.70
CA PHE A 227 23.50 -0.38 -15.24
C PHE A 227 22.79 -1.74 -15.39
N PRO A 228 23.54 -2.84 -15.56
CA PRO A 228 22.95 -4.16 -15.75
C PRO A 228 22.26 -4.68 -14.48
N VAL A 229 21.22 -5.49 -14.67
CA VAL A 229 20.50 -6.19 -13.61
C VAL A 229 20.34 -7.66 -13.94
N GLU A 230 20.19 -8.49 -12.91
CA GLU A 230 19.96 -9.93 -13.02
C GLU A 230 18.60 -10.29 -12.43
N LEU A 231 17.81 -11.06 -13.18
CA LEU A 231 16.52 -11.58 -12.70
C LEU A 231 16.76 -12.54 -11.54
N VAL A 232 15.96 -12.43 -10.49
CA VAL A 232 15.96 -13.39 -9.38
C VAL A 232 14.88 -14.42 -9.66
N ASP A 233 15.29 -15.65 -9.94
CA ASP A 233 14.35 -16.75 -10.12
C ASP A 233 13.57 -16.99 -8.82
N ALA A 234 12.26 -17.20 -8.96
CA ALA A 234 11.35 -17.40 -7.84
C ALA A 234 11.65 -18.67 -7.01
N SER A 235 12.58 -19.51 -7.46
CA SER A 235 13.00 -20.78 -6.84
C SER A 235 14.19 -20.64 -5.88
N SER A 236 14.68 -19.42 -5.61
CA SER A 236 15.78 -19.17 -4.68
C SER A 236 15.33 -18.25 -3.54
N GLY A 237 14.46 -18.74 -2.66
CA GLY A 237 13.99 -18.02 -1.47
C GLY A 237 13.01 -18.83 -0.66
#